data_AF-A0A0C2T0X0-F1
#
_entry.id   AF-A0A0C2T0X0-F1
#
_cell.length_a   1.000
_cell.length_b   1.000
_cell.length_c   1.000
_cell.angle_alpha   90.00
_cell.angle_beta   90.00
_cell.angle_gamma   90.00
#
_symmetry.space_group_name_H-M   'P 1'
#
loop_
_entity.id
_entity.type
_entity.pdbx_description
1 polymer ?
#
loop_
_entity_poly.entity_id
_entity_poly.type
_entity_poly.pdbx_seq_one_letter_code
_entity_poly.pdbx_strand_id
1 'polypeptide(L)'
;SFFCIPQRDDLSPPALFHGLYIASKHDICQKYMGKYAVIFCDFKNITGGSWEEMFASFRVMVSNLYKEWYQYLGDSLDPEEKRFFDSIRLNTAVEYWIHSLNQLTGFLAQKCGRKVMVFIDEYEAPNNRAYELDFFDKVPTVFFGGVLLMLLKTNADLEYALLTGVTPVKAGWYRGVNNIAAHALDEHNSIFAGMVMFTEPDVLRLRTLSKVSHP
;
A
#
# COMPACT_ATOMS: atom_id res chain seq x y z
N SER A 1 -7.20 -9.05 -4.38
CA SER A 1 -7.70 -7.80 -5.01
C SER A 1 -7.99 -8.04 -6.49
N PHE A 2 -8.55 -7.08 -7.23
CA PHE A 2 -8.76 -7.21 -8.69
C PHE A 2 -7.45 -7.49 -9.45
N PHE A 3 -6.37 -6.81 -9.06
CA PHE A 3 -5.08 -6.88 -9.72
C PHE A 3 -4.25 -8.09 -9.31
N CYS A 4 -4.40 -8.55 -8.07
CA CYS A 4 -3.47 -9.48 -7.44
C CYS A 4 -3.51 -10.86 -8.10
N ILE A 5 -2.33 -11.39 -8.41
CA ILE A 5 -2.14 -12.81 -8.74
C ILE A 5 -2.65 -13.62 -7.54
N PRO A 6 -3.64 -14.51 -7.73
CA PRO A 6 -4.16 -15.32 -6.62
C PRO A 6 -3.06 -16.22 -6.07
N GLN A 7 -2.95 -16.26 -4.74
CA GLN A 7 -2.05 -17.16 -4.04
C GLN A 7 -2.73 -18.52 -3.82
N ARG A 8 -2.00 -19.46 -3.22
CA ARG A 8 -2.53 -20.80 -2.97
C ARG A 8 -3.77 -20.70 -2.09
N ASP A 9 -4.86 -21.34 -2.53
CA ASP A 9 -6.18 -21.36 -1.88
C ASP A 9 -7.07 -20.11 -2.07
N ASP A 10 -6.60 -19.09 -2.79
CA ASP A 10 -7.42 -17.93 -3.14
C ASP A 10 -8.44 -18.24 -4.26
N LEU A 11 -9.62 -17.63 -4.16
CA LEU A 11 -10.54 -17.55 -5.30
C LEU A 11 -9.89 -16.75 -6.44
N SER A 12 -10.06 -17.22 -7.67
CA SER A 12 -9.56 -16.47 -8.83
C SER A 12 -10.27 -15.11 -8.95
N PRO A 13 -9.56 -14.03 -9.36
CA PRO A 13 -10.19 -12.74 -9.56
C PRO A 13 -11.43 -12.75 -10.48
N PRO A 14 -11.49 -13.54 -11.58
CA PRO A 14 -12.74 -13.67 -12.35
C PRO A 14 -13.93 -14.17 -11.53
N ALA A 15 -13.71 -15.09 -10.59
CA ALA A 15 -14.75 -15.59 -9.70
C ALA A 15 -15.17 -14.52 -8.67
N LEU A 16 -14.20 -13.81 -8.07
CA LEU A 16 -14.46 -12.76 -7.07
C LEU A 16 -15.26 -11.58 -7.63
N PHE A 17 -15.03 -11.21 -8.89
CA PHE A 17 -15.64 -10.03 -9.51
C PHE A 17 -16.82 -10.38 -10.43
N HIS A 18 -17.28 -11.63 -10.43
CA HIS A 18 -18.40 -12.06 -11.27
C HIS A 18 -19.67 -11.24 -11.02
N GLY A 19 -20.32 -10.78 -12.10
CA GLY A 19 -21.55 -9.99 -12.03
C GLY A 19 -21.37 -8.51 -11.66
N LEU A 20 -20.15 -8.07 -11.31
CA LEU A 20 -19.87 -6.66 -11.03
C LEU A 20 -19.64 -5.87 -12.32
N TYR A 21 -19.90 -4.55 -12.29
CA TYR A 21 -19.70 -3.66 -13.44
C TYR A 21 -18.30 -3.79 -14.05
N ILE A 22 -17.27 -3.89 -13.22
CA ILE A 22 -15.88 -4.03 -13.69
C ILE A 22 -15.65 -5.31 -14.51
N ALA A 23 -16.37 -6.41 -14.24
CA ALA A 23 -16.24 -7.63 -15.02
C ALA A 23 -16.76 -7.50 -16.45
N SER A 24 -17.61 -6.50 -16.73
CA SER A 24 -18.05 -6.16 -18.09
C SER A 24 -16.99 -5.41 -18.91
N LYS A 25 -15.92 -4.90 -18.28
CA LYS A 25 -14.84 -4.14 -18.93
C LYS A 25 -13.75 -5.09 -19.42
N HIS A 26 -14.02 -5.76 -20.54
CA HIS A 26 -13.16 -6.83 -21.07
C HIS A 26 -11.70 -6.42 -21.30
N ASP A 27 -11.45 -5.22 -21.81
CA ASP A 27 -10.13 -4.64 -22.03
C ASP A 27 -9.36 -4.44 -20.71
N ILE A 28 -10.03 -3.87 -19.69
CA ILE A 28 -9.47 -3.67 -18.35
C ILE A 28 -9.18 -5.03 -17.69
N CYS A 29 -10.13 -5.96 -17.73
CA CYS A 29 -9.98 -7.31 -17.20
C CYS A 29 -8.80 -8.02 -17.87
N GLN A 30 -8.73 -8.00 -19.20
CA GLN A 30 -7.64 -8.62 -19.95
C GLN A 30 -6.29 -8.01 -19.59
N LYS A 31 -6.20 -6.70 -19.35
CA LYS A 31 -4.92 -6.04 -19.06
C LYS A 31 -4.47 -6.22 -17.60
N TYR A 32 -5.40 -6.19 -16.65
CA TYR A 32 -5.09 -5.97 -15.24
C TYR A 32 -5.56 -7.05 -14.26
N MET A 33 -6.63 -7.79 -14.58
CA MET A 33 -7.23 -8.71 -13.61
C MET A 33 -6.30 -9.89 -13.32
N GLY A 34 -5.95 -10.09 -12.05
CA GLY A 34 -5.14 -11.22 -11.57
C GLY A 34 -3.73 -11.30 -12.14
N LYS A 35 -3.14 -10.15 -12.48
CA LYS A 35 -1.99 -10.05 -13.38
C LYS A 35 -0.75 -9.41 -12.76
N TYR A 36 -0.84 -8.91 -11.54
CA TYR A 36 0.24 -8.22 -10.84
C TYR A 36 0.45 -8.83 -9.46
N ALA A 37 1.70 -8.91 -9.01
CA ALA A 37 1.94 -9.00 -7.57
C ALA A 37 1.54 -7.65 -6.95
N VAL A 38 0.79 -7.69 -5.84
CA VAL A 38 0.30 -6.50 -5.15
C VAL A 38 0.77 -6.55 -3.71
N ILE A 39 1.58 -5.58 -3.30
CA ILE A 39 1.95 -5.40 -1.90
C ILE A 39 0.97 -4.39 -1.29
N PHE A 40 0.22 -4.80 -0.26
CA PHE A 40 -0.67 -3.92 0.47
C PHE A 40 -0.09 -3.59 1.85
N CYS A 41 0.35 -2.35 2.03
CA CYS A 41 0.90 -1.84 3.28
C CYS A 41 -0.17 -1.09 4.07
N ASP A 42 -0.58 -1.63 5.22
CA ASP A 42 -1.45 -0.93 6.17
C ASP A 42 -0.60 -0.19 7.21
N PHE A 43 -0.45 1.14 7.04
CA PHE A 43 0.35 1.95 7.96
C PHE A 43 -0.41 2.34 9.23
N LYS A 44 -1.73 2.14 9.29
CA LYS A 44 -2.54 2.42 10.47
C LYS A 44 -2.06 1.67 11.70
N ASN A 45 -1.56 0.45 11.49
CA ASN A 45 -1.10 -0.43 12.58
C ASN A 45 0.34 -0.14 13.02
N ILE A 46 1.07 0.74 12.32
CA ILE A 46 2.40 1.19 12.72
C ILE A 46 2.23 2.21 13.86
N THR A 47 2.20 1.67 15.07
CA THR A 47 1.94 2.40 16.31
C THR A 47 3.04 2.10 17.34
N GLY A 48 3.13 2.93 18.37
CA GLY A 48 4.08 2.79 19.47
C GLY A 48 4.00 4.00 20.41
N GLY A 49 4.43 3.82 21.65
CA GLY A 49 4.64 4.88 22.65
C GLY A 49 6.00 5.57 22.52
N SER A 50 6.93 4.95 21.80
CA SER A 50 8.26 5.48 21.49
C SER A 50 8.65 5.21 20.03
N TRP A 51 9.77 5.79 19.60
CA TRP A 51 10.38 5.50 18.29
C TRP A 51 10.69 4.00 18.14
N GLU A 52 11.26 3.38 19.16
CA GLU A 52 11.69 1.98 19.14
C GLU A 52 10.50 1.04 18.99
N GLU A 53 9.40 1.33 19.70
CA GLU A 53 8.15 0.57 19.60
C GLU A 53 7.49 0.74 18.23
N MET A 54 7.43 1.97 17.71
CA MET A 54 6.90 2.24 16.38
C MET A 54 7.70 1.51 15.29
N PHE A 55 9.03 1.57 15.37
CA PHE A 55 9.89 0.88 14.44
C PHE A 55 9.74 -0.64 14.57
N ALA A 56 9.56 -1.18 15.78
CA ALA A 56 9.23 -2.59 15.97
C ALA A 56 7.88 -2.96 15.31
N SER A 57 6.85 -2.12 15.41
CA SER A 57 5.59 -2.34 14.72
C SER A 57 5.74 -2.34 13.20
N PHE A 58 6.52 -1.41 12.64
CA PHE A 58 6.87 -1.41 11.23
C PHE A 58 7.55 -2.72 10.80
N ARG A 59 8.53 -3.21 11.57
CA ARG A 59 9.19 -4.49 11.30
C ARG A 59 8.20 -5.64 11.27
N VAL A 60 7.26 -5.69 12.20
CA VAL A 60 6.20 -6.72 12.22
C VAL A 60 5.33 -6.66 10.96
N MET A 61 4.89 -5.47 10.55
CA MET A 61 4.11 -5.28 9.32
C MET A 61 4.88 -5.81 8.11
N VAL A 62 6.14 -5.39 7.93
CA VAL A 62 6.98 -5.85 6.82
C VAL A 62 7.21 -7.35 6.87
N SER A 63 7.55 -7.92 8.04
CA SER A 63 7.72 -9.37 8.18
C SER A 63 6.47 -10.15 7.77
N ASN A 64 5.28 -9.62 8.03
CA ASN A 64 4.03 -10.26 7.64
C ASN A 64 3.82 -10.23 6.12
N LEU A 65 4.19 -9.13 5.43
CA LEU A 65 4.22 -9.10 3.96
C LEU A 65 5.17 -10.16 3.39
N TYR A 66 6.34 -10.34 3.99
CA TYR A 66 7.26 -11.40 3.58
C TYR A 66 6.69 -12.80 3.82
N LYS A 67 5.93 -13.01 4.90
CA LYS A 67 5.27 -14.31 5.16
C LYS A 67 4.19 -14.59 4.13
N GLU A 68 3.40 -13.59 3.76
CA GLU A 68 2.36 -13.70 2.73
C GLU A 68 2.95 -14.24 1.43
N TRP A 69 4.05 -13.65 0.97
CA TRP A 69 4.69 -14.03 -0.29
C TRP A 69 5.64 -15.23 -0.18
N TYR A 70 5.82 -15.83 1.00
CA TYR A 70 6.82 -16.88 1.23
C TYR A 70 6.59 -18.11 0.35
N GLN A 71 5.36 -18.65 0.35
CA GLN A 71 5.01 -19.82 -0.44
C GLN A 71 5.06 -19.51 -1.94
N TYR A 72 4.63 -18.30 -2.31
CA TYR A 72 4.67 -17.87 -3.69
C TYR A 72 6.11 -17.77 -4.18
N LEU A 73 7.05 -17.20 -3.41
CA LEU A 73 8.45 -17.03 -3.80
C LEU A 73 9.24 -18.36 -3.74
N GLY A 74 9.05 -19.20 -2.73
CA GLY A 74 9.62 -20.55 -2.68
C GLY A 74 11.11 -20.60 -3.06
N ASP A 75 11.44 -21.47 -4.02
CA ASP A 75 12.81 -21.69 -4.52
C ASP A 75 13.24 -20.73 -5.65
N SER A 76 12.47 -19.67 -5.94
CA SER A 76 12.88 -18.70 -6.98
C SER A 76 14.01 -17.78 -6.54
N LEU A 77 14.27 -17.72 -5.24
CA LEU A 77 15.31 -16.89 -4.65
C LEU A 77 16.63 -17.64 -4.65
N ASP A 78 17.71 -16.97 -5.04
CA ASP A 78 19.05 -17.50 -4.89
C ASP A 78 19.45 -17.58 -3.38
N PRO A 79 20.57 -18.24 -3.03
CA PRO A 79 20.97 -18.40 -1.63
C PRO A 79 21.17 -17.09 -0.86
N GLU A 80 21.61 -16.02 -1.51
CA GLU A 80 21.81 -14.71 -0.88
C GLU A 80 20.48 -13.99 -0.68
N GLU A 81 19.66 -13.94 -1.72
CA GLU A 81 18.30 -13.40 -1.69
C GLU A 81 17.45 -14.11 -0.62
N LYS A 82 17.57 -15.44 -0.54
CA LYS A 82 16.84 -16.25 0.46
C LYS A 82 17.28 -15.92 1.88
N ARG A 83 18.57 -15.70 2.12
CA ARG A 83 19.08 -15.28 3.44
C ARG A 83 18.52 -13.92 3.84
N PHE A 84 18.55 -12.95 2.93
CA PHE A 84 17.94 -11.64 3.15
C PHE A 84 16.44 -11.78 3.45
N PHE A 85 15.72 -12.49 2.58
CA PHE A 85 14.29 -12.71 2.68
C PHE A 85 13.90 -13.34 4.02
N ASP A 86 14.59 -14.39 4.43
CA ASP A 86 14.32 -15.06 5.69
C ASP A 86 14.64 -14.18 6.90
N SER A 87 15.69 -13.36 6.84
CA SER A 87 16.01 -12.43 7.93
C SER A 87 14.91 -11.40 8.18
N ILE A 88 14.28 -10.88 7.12
CA ILE A 88 13.16 -9.95 7.23
C ILE A 88 11.88 -10.70 7.63
N ARG A 89 11.60 -11.84 6.99
CA ARG A 89 10.41 -12.67 7.28
C ARG A 89 10.35 -13.13 8.74
N LEU A 90 11.49 -13.52 9.30
CA LEU A 90 11.63 -14.00 10.68
C LEU A 90 11.89 -12.86 11.68
N ASN A 91 11.97 -11.61 11.23
CA ASN A 91 12.23 -10.44 12.06
C ASN A 91 13.55 -10.53 12.85
N THR A 92 14.59 -11.09 12.24
CA THR A 92 15.93 -11.25 12.82
C THR A 92 16.96 -10.31 12.20
N ALA A 93 16.61 -9.60 11.13
CA ALA A 93 17.48 -8.61 10.51
C ALA A 93 17.80 -7.46 11.48
N VAL A 94 19.09 -7.18 11.64
CA VAL A 94 19.59 -6.05 12.45
C VAL A 94 19.56 -4.75 11.64
N GLU A 95 19.90 -4.84 10.36
CA GLU A 95 19.95 -3.73 9.40
C GLU A 95 18.99 -3.99 8.23
N TYR A 96 18.93 -3.10 7.24
CA TYR A 96 18.20 -3.25 5.97
C TYR A 96 16.68 -3.03 5.94
N TRP A 97 16.03 -2.78 7.08
CA TRP A 97 14.58 -2.53 7.13
C TRP A 97 14.10 -1.41 6.20
N ILE A 98 14.92 -0.37 5.98
CA ILE A 98 14.63 0.73 5.06
C ILE A 98 14.45 0.24 3.61
N HIS A 99 15.19 -0.80 3.21
CA HIS A 99 15.17 -1.36 1.85
C HIS A 99 14.20 -2.53 1.69
N SER A 100 13.62 -3.03 2.79
CA SER A 100 12.82 -4.25 2.79
C SER A 100 11.67 -4.24 1.77
N LEU A 101 10.85 -3.20 1.72
CA LEU A 101 9.74 -3.14 0.75
C LEU A 101 10.25 -3.08 -0.70
N ASN A 102 11.35 -2.38 -0.96
CA ASN A 102 11.97 -2.33 -2.29
C ASN A 102 12.56 -3.69 -2.70
N GLN A 103 13.21 -4.40 -1.78
CA GLN A 103 13.71 -5.74 -2.07
C GLN A 103 12.57 -6.73 -2.31
N LEU A 104 11.48 -6.64 -1.54
CA LEU A 104 10.30 -7.46 -1.77
C LEU A 104 9.70 -7.22 -3.16
N THR A 105 9.66 -5.97 -3.65
CA THR A 105 9.22 -5.70 -5.03
C THR A 105 10.13 -6.35 -6.07
N GLY A 106 11.46 -6.35 -5.85
CA GLY A 106 12.42 -6.99 -6.76
C GLY A 106 12.21 -8.51 -6.86
N PHE A 107 12.11 -9.18 -5.71
CA PHE A 107 11.86 -10.63 -5.64
C PHE A 107 10.56 -11.02 -6.36
N LEU A 108 9.48 -10.26 -6.12
CA LEU A 108 8.19 -10.51 -6.74
C LEU A 108 8.23 -10.23 -8.24
N ALA A 109 8.90 -9.15 -8.67
CA ALA A 109 9.02 -8.81 -10.07
C ALA A 109 9.78 -9.87 -10.87
N GLN A 110 10.90 -10.34 -10.33
CA GLN A 110 11.69 -11.43 -10.88
C GLN A 110 10.85 -12.69 -11.05
N LYS A 111 10.07 -13.07 -10.03
CA LYS A 111 9.26 -14.29 -10.08
C LYS A 111 8.08 -14.20 -11.05
N CYS A 112 7.32 -13.11 -11.01
CA CYS A 112 6.11 -12.98 -11.83
C CYS A 112 6.39 -12.46 -13.25
N GLY A 113 7.63 -12.04 -13.54
CA GLY A 113 8.06 -11.48 -14.83
C GLY A 113 7.43 -10.13 -15.14
N ARG A 114 6.93 -9.41 -14.13
CA ARG A 114 6.23 -8.13 -14.25
C ARG A 114 6.54 -7.23 -13.06
N LYS A 115 6.50 -5.92 -13.28
CA LYS A 115 6.58 -4.95 -12.19
C LYS A 115 5.43 -5.11 -11.19
N VAL A 116 5.65 -4.65 -9.96
CA VAL A 116 4.79 -4.85 -8.79
C VAL A 116 3.94 -3.60 -8.53
N MET A 117 2.69 -3.78 -8.14
CA MET A 117 1.84 -2.70 -7.64
C MET A 117 1.94 -2.61 -6.11
N VAL A 118 2.02 -1.40 -5.57
CA VAL A 118 2.12 -1.18 -4.13
C VAL A 118 1.03 -0.24 -3.65
N PHE A 119 0.19 -0.71 -2.74
CA PHE A 119 -0.89 0.10 -2.16
C PHE A 119 -0.56 0.37 -0.70
N ILE A 120 -0.56 1.63 -0.30
CA ILE A 120 -0.20 2.06 1.05
C ILE A 120 -1.41 2.81 1.61
N ASP A 121 -2.03 2.23 2.62
CA ASP A 121 -3.16 2.83 3.32
C ASP A 121 -2.70 3.54 4.58
N GLU A 122 -3.35 4.66 4.91
CA GLU A 122 -3.04 5.52 6.06
C GLU A 122 -1.56 5.94 6.10
N TYR A 123 -1.02 6.35 4.95
CA TYR A 123 0.42 6.60 4.75
C TYR A 123 1.01 7.62 5.74
N GLU A 124 0.19 8.54 6.25
CA GLU A 124 0.57 9.57 7.22
C GLU A 124 0.57 9.11 8.68
N ALA A 125 -0.04 7.96 9.00
CA ALA A 125 -0.27 7.52 10.37
C ALA A 125 1.00 7.47 11.24
N PRO A 126 2.17 6.98 10.75
CA PRO A 126 3.40 7.00 11.54
C PRO A 126 3.84 8.43 11.92
N ASN A 127 3.72 9.39 11.00
CA ASN A 127 4.06 10.78 11.27
C ASN A 127 3.12 11.41 12.28
N ASN A 128 1.81 11.19 12.13
CA ASN A 128 0.80 11.72 13.04
C ASN A 128 1.03 11.20 14.45
N ARG A 129 1.29 9.90 14.60
CA ARG A 129 1.55 9.28 15.90
C ARG A 129 2.82 9.82 16.56
N ALA A 130 3.87 10.04 15.77
CA ALA A 130 5.12 10.59 16.27
C ALA A 130 5.00 12.05 16.71
N TYR A 131 4.15 12.81 16.02
CA TYR A 131 3.82 14.18 16.40
C TYR A 131 3.01 14.23 17.70
N GLU A 132 2.03 13.33 17.88
CA GLU A 132 1.23 13.24 19.11
C GLU A 132 2.04 12.91 20.37
N LEU A 133 3.17 12.22 20.21
CA LEU A 133 3.98 11.69 21.31
C LEU A 133 5.39 12.31 21.40
N ASP A 134 5.63 13.43 20.72
CA ASP A 134 6.87 14.20 20.79
C ASP A 134 8.17 13.42 20.45
N PHE A 135 8.11 12.46 19.52
CA PHE A 135 9.33 11.78 18.98
C PHE A 135 9.50 11.95 17.46
N PHE A 136 8.94 13.03 16.92
CA PHE A 136 8.88 13.30 15.48
C PHE A 136 10.24 13.37 14.77
N ASP A 137 11.33 13.71 15.46
CA ASP A 137 12.63 14.01 14.82
C ASP A 137 13.20 12.91 13.92
N LYS A 138 12.89 11.64 14.21
CA LYS A 138 13.44 10.48 13.47
C LYS A 138 12.52 9.94 12.39
N VAL A 139 11.22 10.16 12.52
CA VAL A 139 10.17 9.43 11.77
C VAL A 139 10.12 9.86 10.30
N PRO A 140 10.08 11.16 9.95
CA PRO A 140 10.11 11.61 8.56
C PRO A 140 11.36 11.13 7.82
N THR A 141 12.52 11.15 8.47
CA THR A 141 13.79 10.75 7.84
C THR A 141 13.80 9.27 7.48
N VAL A 142 13.31 8.39 8.37
CA VAL A 142 13.32 6.94 8.14
C VAL A 142 12.18 6.49 7.24
N PHE A 143 10.94 6.92 7.51
CA PHE A 143 9.79 6.47 6.72
C PHE A 143 9.70 7.18 5.38
N PHE A 144 9.73 8.51 5.34
CA PHE A 144 9.54 9.26 4.10
C PHE A 144 10.86 9.39 3.33
N GLY A 145 11.93 9.80 4.02
CA GLY A 145 13.27 9.96 3.44
C GLY A 145 14.00 8.64 3.16
N GLY A 146 13.58 7.54 3.80
CA GLY A 146 14.16 6.20 3.61
C GLY A 146 13.20 5.27 2.88
N VAL A 147 12.26 4.68 3.61
CA VAL A 147 11.39 3.58 3.13
C VAL A 147 10.60 3.97 1.89
N LEU A 148 9.83 5.07 1.95
CA LEU A 148 9.00 5.52 0.85
C LEU A 148 9.84 6.07 -0.31
N LEU A 149 10.96 6.75 -0.04
CA LEU A 149 11.85 7.22 -1.10
C LEU A 149 12.43 6.05 -1.91
N MET A 150 12.93 5.01 -1.23
CA MET A 150 13.45 3.80 -1.87
C MET A 150 12.37 3.04 -2.64
N LEU A 151 11.17 2.95 -2.06
CA LEU A 151 10.06 2.24 -2.65
C LEU A 151 9.46 2.96 -3.87
N LEU A 152 9.34 4.29 -3.84
CA LEU A 152 8.56 5.07 -4.80
C LEU A 152 9.40 5.80 -5.85
N LYS A 153 10.65 6.17 -5.55
CA LYS A 153 11.49 6.95 -6.47
C LYS A 153 12.46 6.09 -7.27
N THR A 154 13.26 5.28 -6.59
CA THR A 154 14.39 4.57 -7.18
C THR A 154 14.07 3.13 -7.58
N ASN A 155 12.81 2.72 -7.43
CA ASN A 155 12.38 1.36 -7.63
C ASN A 155 12.03 1.08 -9.09
N ALA A 156 12.92 0.43 -9.82
CA ALA A 156 12.69 0.04 -11.21
C ALA A 156 11.58 -1.01 -11.36
N ASP A 157 11.34 -1.79 -10.30
CA ASP A 157 10.38 -2.90 -10.24
C ASP A 157 8.97 -2.45 -9.85
N LEU A 158 8.76 -1.15 -9.56
CA LEU A 158 7.45 -0.59 -9.26
C LEU A 158 6.69 -0.28 -10.56
N GLU A 159 5.48 -0.82 -10.70
CA GLU A 159 4.54 -0.48 -11.77
C GLU A 159 3.73 0.77 -11.40
N TYR A 160 3.09 0.73 -10.23
CA TYR A 160 2.23 1.79 -9.74
C TYR A 160 2.16 1.75 -8.22
N ALA A 161 2.08 2.92 -7.59
CA ALA A 161 1.79 3.03 -6.18
C ALA A 161 0.51 3.85 -5.94
N LEU A 162 -0.38 3.35 -5.09
CA LEU A 162 -1.54 4.08 -4.60
C LEU A 162 -1.33 4.37 -3.11
N LEU A 163 -1.34 5.64 -2.74
CA LEU A 163 -1.26 6.07 -1.34
C LEU A 163 -2.63 6.63 -0.97
N THR A 164 -3.24 6.11 0.11
CA THR A 164 -4.51 6.60 0.65
C THR A 164 -4.29 7.13 2.07
N GLY A 165 -5.01 8.20 2.41
CA GLY A 165 -4.87 8.91 3.67
C GLY A 165 -5.86 10.08 3.75
N VAL A 166 -5.98 10.65 4.93
CA VAL A 166 -6.81 11.83 5.23
C VAL A 166 -6.01 13.11 4.98
N THR A 167 -4.73 13.11 5.36
CA THR A 167 -3.91 14.32 5.25
C THR A 167 -3.42 14.47 3.81
N PRO A 168 -3.59 15.64 3.17
CA PRO A 168 -3.01 15.90 1.86
C PRO A 168 -1.48 15.79 1.91
N VAL A 169 -0.90 15.29 0.82
CA VAL A 169 0.55 15.15 0.68
C VAL A 169 1.22 16.52 0.85
N LYS A 170 1.85 16.77 2.00
CA LYS A 170 2.60 18.03 2.23
C LYS A 170 3.85 18.04 1.34
N ALA A 171 4.02 19.10 0.56
CA ALA A 171 5.06 19.29 -0.46
C ALA A 171 6.54 19.18 0.02
N GLY A 172 6.79 19.03 1.33
CA GLY A 172 8.12 18.83 1.90
C GLY A 172 8.53 17.36 2.08
N TRP A 173 7.58 16.45 2.36
CA TRP A 173 7.89 15.07 2.79
C TRP A 173 8.37 14.18 1.65
N TYR A 174 8.00 14.52 0.42
CA TYR A 174 8.34 13.77 -0.79
C TYR A 174 9.27 14.54 -1.71
N ARG A 175 10.06 15.50 -1.21
CA ARG A 175 11.09 16.17 -2.02
C ARG A 175 11.99 15.10 -2.65
N GLY A 176 11.77 14.87 -3.94
CA GLY A 176 12.47 13.84 -4.71
C GLY A 176 11.58 12.81 -5.39
N VAL A 177 10.32 12.60 -4.99
CA VAL A 177 9.39 11.73 -5.73
C VAL A 177 8.69 12.57 -6.79
N ASN A 178 9.08 12.38 -8.05
CA ASN A 178 8.71 13.28 -9.14
C ASN A 178 7.43 12.87 -9.89
N ASN A 179 6.81 11.74 -9.51
CA ASN A 179 5.68 11.13 -10.24
C ASN A 179 4.41 11.00 -9.37
N ILE A 180 4.20 11.91 -8.41
CA ILE A 180 3.01 11.90 -7.55
C ILE A 180 1.93 12.79 -8.17
N ALA A 181 0.73 12.22 -8.36
CA ALA A 181 -0.50 12.96 -8.62
C ALA A 181 -1.42 12.83 -7.40
N ALA A 182 -1.71 13.95 -6.74
CA ALA A 182 -2.61 13.99 -5.59
C ALA A 182 -4.04 14.31 -6.05
N HIS A 183 -5.00 13.55 -5.53
CA HIS A 183 -6.41 13.74 -5.83
C HIS A 183 -7.20 13.74 -4.53
N ALA A 184 -7.79 14.88 -4.17
CA ALA A 184 -8.74 14.95 -3.08
C ALA A 184 -10.07 14.33 -3.54
N LEU A 185 -10.67 13.47 -2.72
CA LEU A 185 -11.90 12.76 -3.11
C LEU A 185 -13.16 13.62 -2.92
N ASP A 186 -13.07 14.64 -2.08
CA ASP A 186 -14.13 15.61 -1.76
C ASP A 186 -14.16 16.81 -2.73
N GLU A 187 -13.12 17.00 -3.53
CA GLU A 187 -13.08 18.06 -4.53
C GLU A 187 -13.96 17.74 -5.75
N HIS A 188 -14.89 18.64 -6.08
CA HIS A 188 -15.84 18.48 -7.19
C HIS A 188 -15.20 18.30 -8.57
N ASN A 189 -13.98 18.80 -8.77
CA ASN A 189 -13.22 18.68 -10.03
C ASN A 189 -12.26 17.47 -10.04
N SER A 190 -12.22 16.68 -8.98
CA SER A 190 -11.45 15.45 -8.93
C SER A 190 -12.00 14.43 -9.92
N ILE A 191 -11.12 13.78 -10.68
CA ILE A 191 -11.50 12.69 -11.58
C ILE A 191 -12.04 11.46 -10.83
N PHE A 192 -11.86 11.41 -9.51
CA PHE A 192 -12.37 10.36 -8.63
C PHE A 192 -13.60 10.80 -7.81
N ALA A 193 -14.11 12.02 -8.04
CA ALA A 193 -15.30 12.51 -7.36
C ALA A 193 -16.49 11.55 -7.59
N GLY A 194 -17.17 11.17 -6.52
CA GLY A 194 -18.32 10.25 -6.56
C GLY A 194 -17.99 8.79 -6.86
N MET A 195 -16.71 8.40 -6.97
CA MET A 195 -16.31 6.99 -7.11
C MET A 195 -16.23 6.25 -5.76
N VAL A 196 -16.08 7.00 -4.68
CA VAL A 196 -16.02 6.52 -3.30
C VAL A 196 -17.03 7.34 -2.50
N MET A 197 -17.66 6.73 -1.49
CA MET A 197 -18.73 7.35 -0.67
C MET A 197 -20.06 7.53 -1.44
N PHE A 198 -20.89 8.47 -1.01
CA PHE A 198 -22.22 8.74 -1.55
C PHE A 198 -22.16 9.80 -2.65
N THR A 199 -22.89 9.59 -3.73
CA THR A 199 -23.13 10.66 -4.71
C THR A 199 -24.08 11.71 -4.11
N GLU A 200 -24.12 12.93 -4.67
CA GLU A 200 -25.11 13.94 -4.25
C GLU A 200 -26.56 13.39 -4.27
N PRO A 201 -27.02 12.67 -5.31
CA PRO A 201 -28.30 11.96 -5.28
C PRO A 201 -28.47 10.99 -4.12
N ASP A 202 -27.43 10.22 -3.78
CA ASP A 202 -27.48 9.28 -2.65
C ASP A 202 -27.63 10.03 -1.32
N VAL A 203 -26.91 11.13 -1.13
CA VAL A 203 -27.00 11.97 0.07
C VAL A 203 -28.39 12.60 0.20
N LEU A 204 -28.94 13.17 -0.88
CA LEU A 204 -30.29 13.75 -0.89
C LEU A 204 -31.37 12.70 -0.58
N ARG A 205 -31.22 11.50 -1.14
CA ARG A 205 -32.11 10.37 -0.87
C ARG A 205 -32.02 9.92 0.59
N LEU A 206 -30.80 9.77 1.13
CA LEU A 206 -30.58 9.40 2.52
C LEU A 206 -31.12 10.45 3.49
N ARG A 207 -30.98 11.75 3.17
CA ARG A 207 -31.55 12.85 3.97
C ARG A 207 -33.08 12.78 4.03
N THR A 208 -33.72 12.43 2.92
CA THR A 208 -35.18 12.26 2.86
C THR A 208 -35.63 11.04 3.67
N LEU A 209 -34.87 9.94 3.60
CA LEU A 209 -35.18 8.69 4.31
C LEU A 209 -34.89 8.75 5.81
N SER A 210 -33.87 9.51 6.23
CA SER A 210 -33.44 9.59 7.63
C SER A 210 -34.39 10.42 8.52
N LYS A 211 -35.37 11.12 7.93
CA LYS A 211 -36.30 12.03 8.65
C LYS A 211 -35.57 13.00 9.59
N VAL A 212 -34.33 13.38 9.28
CA VAL A 212 -33.60 14.38 10.08
C VAL A 212 -34.24 15.73 9.78
N SER A 213 -35.24 16.09 10.56
CA SER A 213 -35.69 17.46 10.74
C SER A 213 -34.54 18.25 11.38
N HIS A 214 -34.11 19.32 10.71
CA HIS A 214 -33.17 20.30 11.26
C HIS A 214 -33.67 20.78 12.65
N PRO A 215 -32.79 20.97 13.65
CA PRO A 215 -32.94 22.09 14.57
C PRO A 215 -32.66 23.42 13.86
#